data_AF-A0A356R6U2-F1
#
_entry.id   AF-A0A356R6U2-F1
#
_cell.length_a   1.000
_cell.length_b   1.000
_cell.length_c   1.000
_cell.angle_alpha   90.00
_cell.angle_beta   90.00
_cell.angle_gamma   90.00
#
_symmetry.space_group_name_H-M   'P 1'
#
loop_
_entity.id
_entity.type
_entity.pdbx_description
1 polymer ?
#
loop_
_entity_poly.entity_id
_entity_poly.type
_entity_poly.pdbx_seq_one_letter_code
_entity_poly.pdbx_strand_id
1 'polypeptide(L)' 'MKLSDLSQKEFKDLVNSMVDDRLCELLGEPDLGLALDEKVRAQLKQVLDSPERVTGETVAERLNLKW' A
#
# COMPACT_ATOMS: atom_id res chain seq x y z
N MET A 1 18.98 26.65 0.27
CA MET A 1 19.55 26.67 -1.09
C MET A 1 18.47 27.18 -2.04
N LYS A 2 18.76 28.11 -2.94
CA LYS A 2 17.79 28.47 -3.98
C LYS A 2 17.92 27.46 -5.12
N LEU A 3 16.82 27.16 -5.83
CA LEU A 3 16.85 26.29 -7.00
C LEU A 3 17.87 26.77 -8.05
N SER A 4 18.06 28.09 -8.14
CA SER A 4 19.04 28.75 -9.01
C SER A 4 20.49 28.39 -8.71
N ASP A 5 20.77 27.88 -7.50
CA ASP A 5 22.12 27.58 -7.03
C ASP A 5 22.55 26.13 -7.39
N LEU A 6 21.66 25.32 -7.95
CA LEU A 6 21.93 23.92 -8.28
C LEU A 6 22.75 23.82 -9.57
N SER A 7 23.78 22.98 -9.53
CA SER A 7 24.39 22.48 -10.76
C SER A 7 23.40 21.61 -11.55
N GLN A 8 23.66 21.42 -12.84
CA GLN A 8 22.82 20.60 -13.70
C GLN A 8 22.67 19.15 -13.18
N LYS A 9 23.72 18.63 -12.54
CA LYS A 9 23.70 17.29 -11.93
C LYS A 9 22.76 17.27 -10.73
N GLU A 10 22.92 18.20 -9.79
CA GLU A 10 22.09 18.28 -8.59
C GLU A 10 20.62 18.54 -8.94
N PHE A 11 20.35 19.32 -9.99
CA PHE A 11 19.00 19.53 -10.49
C PHE A 11 18.38 18.25 -11.05
N LYS A 12 19.14 17.46 -11.83
CA LYS A 12 18.66 16.16 -12.33
C LYS A 12 18.40 15.17 -11.20
N ASP A 13 19.29 15.11 -10.22
CA ASP A 13 19.16 14.22 -9.08
C ASP A 13 17.91 14.57 -8.25
N LEU A 14 17.64 15.87 -8.05
CA LEU A 14 16.42 16.35 -7.39
C LEU A 14 15.16 15.94 -8.16
N VAL A 15 15.11 16.17 -9.47
CA VAL A 15 13.96 15.81 -10.30
C VAL A 15 13.70 14.31 -10.27
N ASN A 16 14.75 13.50 -10.37
CA ASN A 16 14.63 12.05 -10.31
C ASN A 16 14.06 11.57 -8.97
N SER A 17 14.53 12.13 -7.84
CA SER A 17 13.99 11.76 -6.52
C SER A 17 12.50 12.10 -6.40
N MET A 18 12.08 13.27 -6.87
CA MET A 18 10.67 13.68 -6.82
C MET A 18 9.77 12.76 -7.65
N VAL A 19 10.26 12.30 -8.80
CA VAL A 19 9.53 11.34 -9.66
C VAL A 19 9.48 9.97 -9.01
N ASP A 20 10.58 9.48 -8.45
CA ASP A 20 10.63 8.19 -7.75
C ASP A 20 9.68 8.17 -6.53
N ASP A 21 9.70 9.23 -5.72
CA ASP A 21 8.77 9.37 -4.59
C ASP A 21 7.32 9.30 -5.07
N ARG A 22 7.00 10.01 -6.16
CA ARG A 22 5.65 10.03 -6.70
C ARG A 22 5.24 8.69 -7.32
N LEU A 23 6.17 7.96 -7.93
CA LEU A 23 5.91 6.62 -8.45
C LEU A 23 5.73 5.62 -7.33
N CYS A 24 6.49 5.71 -6.24
CA CYS A 24 6.29 4.89 -5.04
C CYS A 24 4.93 5.14 -4.40
N GLU A 25 4.46 6.39 -4.35
CA GLU A 25 3.11 6.69 -3.86
C GLU A 25 1.99 6.16 -4.78
N LEU A 26 2.21 6.15 -6.10
CA LEU A 26 1.19 5.75 -7.08
C LEU A 26 1.15 4.24 -7.36
N LEU A 27 2.32 3.58 -7.30
CA LEU A 27 2.51 2.18 -7.69
C LEU A 27 2.91 1.28 -6.53
N GLY A 28 3.40 1.85 -5.42
CA GLY A 28 3.65 1.10 -4.18
C GLY A 28 2.35 0.70 -3.50
N GLU A 29 2.45 -0.10 -2.43
CA GLU A 29 1.28 -0.34 -1.57
C GLU A 29 0.97 0.95 -0.81
N PRO A 30 -0.13 1.66 -1.14
CA PRO A 30 -0.44 2.96 -0.55
C PRO A 30 -0.69 2.86 0.96
N ASP A 31 -0.98 1.65 1.44
CA ASP A 31 -1.28 1.33 2.83
C ASP A 31 -0.06 0.82 3.62
N LEU A 32 1.11 0.70 2.98
CA LEU A 32 2.30 0.14 3.62
C LEU A 32 2.73 0.98 4.83
N GLY A 33 2.64 0.39 6.03
CA GLY A 33 3.00 1.05 7.28
C GLY A 33 1.92 1.98 7.86
N LEU A 34 0.77 2.13 7.19
CA LEU A 34 -0.37 2.87 7.76
C LEU A 34 -1.10 2.00 8.80
N ALA A 35 -1.57 2.65 9.86
CA ALA A 35 -2.45 2.00 10.83
C ALA A 35 -3.83 1.76 10.20
N LEU A 36 -4.45 0.62 10.51
CA LEU A 36 -5.84 0.37 10.13
C LEU A 36 -6.74 1.45 10.73
N ASP A 37 -7.62 2.02 9.89
CA ASP A 37 -8.69 2.89 10.34
C ASP A 37 -9.57 2.19 11.41
N GLU A 38 -10.05 2.94 12.39
CA GLU A 38 -10.80 2.36 13.52
C GLU A 38 -12.08 1.64 13.09
N LYS A 39 -12.72 2.09 12.01
CA LYS A 39 -13.89 1.39 11.46
C LYS A 39 -13.49 0.00 10.94
N VAL A 40 -12.39 -0.08 10.20
CA VAL A 40 -11.88 -1.35 9.65
C VAL A 40 -11.43 -2.27 10.79
N ARG A 41 -10.75 -1.71 11.79
CA ARG A 41 -10.34 -2.45 13.00
C ARG A 41 -11.54 -3.02 13.77
N ALA A 42 -12.62 -2.26 13.93
CA ALA A 42 -13.84 -2.72 14.58
C ALA A 42 -14.52 -3.86 13.80
N GLN A 43 -14.61 -3.72 12.47
CA GLN A 43 -15.15 -4.77 11.60
C GLN A 43 -14.31 -6.05 11.65
N LEU A 44 -12.99 -5.92 11.64
CA LEU A 44 -12.09 -7.07 11.71
C LEU A 44 -12.26 -7.84 13.04
N LYS A 45 -12.37 -7.13 14.17
CA LYS A 45 -12.65 -7.76 15.47
C LYS A 45 -13.96 -8.55 15.45
N GLN A 46 -15.02 -7.96 14.92
CA GLN A 46 -16.32 -8.63 14.81
C GLN A 46 -16.25 -9.93 13.97
N VAL A 47 -15.49 -9.89 12.86
CA VAL A 47 -15.29 -11.08 12.01
C VAL A 47 -14.45 -12.14 12.74
N LEU A 48 -13.40 -11.74 13.46
CA LEU A 48 -12.53 -12.66 14.19
C LEU A 48 -13.21 -13.32 15.39
N ASP A 49 -14.12 -12.60 16.06
CA ASP A 49 -14.93 -13.12 17.17
C ASP A 49 -15.97 -14.16 16.71
N SER A 50 -16.31 -14.20 15.42
CA SER A 50 -17.15 -15.27 14.88
C SER A 50 -16.41 -16.62 14.94
N PRO A 51 -17.05 -17.71 15.38
CA PRO A 51 -16.46 -19.05 15.35
C PRO A 51 -16.43 -19.65 13.94
N GLU A 52 -17.14 -19.05 12.98
CA GLU A 52 -17.15 -19.50 11.60
C GLU A 52 -15.75 -19.31 10.98
N ARG A 53 -15.19 -20.40 10.47
CA ARG A 53 -13.92 -20.43 9.75
C ARG A 53 -14.16 -21.15 8.43
N VAL A 54 -13.57 -20.61 7.37
CA VAL A 54 -13.60 -21.20 6.03
C VAL A 54 -12.16 -21.41 5.62
N THR A 55 -11.86 -22.57 5.03
CA THR A 55 -10.50 -22.86 4.58
C THR A 55 -10.18 -22.11 3.29
N GLY A 56 -8.90 -21.91 3.01
CA GLY A 56 -8.46 -21.26 1.77
C GLY A 56 -8.98 -21.99 0.52
N GLU A 57 -9.05 -23.33 0.56
CA GLU A 57 -9.58 -24.15 -0.53
C GLU A 57 -11.08 -23.87 -0.77
N THR A 58 -11.89 -23.80 0.29
CA THR A 58 -13.31 -23.49 0.16
C THR A 58 -13.54 -22.07 -0.41
N VAL A 59 -12.68 -21.11 -0.05
CA VAL A 59 -12.74 -19.75 -0.64
C VAL A 59 -12.35 -19.79 -2.12
N ALA A 60 -11.30 -20.53 -2.48
CA ALA A 60 -10.85 -20.70 -3.87
C ALA A 60 -11.96 -21.29 -4.75
N GLU A 61 -12.62 -22.35 -4.27
CA GLU A 61 -13.74 -23.00 -4.98
C GLU A 61 -14.92 -22.06 -5.18
N ARG A 62 -15.32 -21.31 -4.14
CA ARG A 62 -16.43 -20.33 -4.22
C ARG A 62 -16.16 -19.21 -5.22
N LEU A 63 -14.90 -18.79 -5.34
CA LEU A 63 -14.48 -17.70 -6.22
C LEU A 63 -13.96 -18.19 -7.58
N ASN A 64 -13.96 -19.50 -7.84
CA ASN A 64 -13.41 -20.13 -9.04
C ASN A 64 -11.96 -19.71 -9.32
N LEU A 65 -11.15 -19.63 -8.26
CA LEU A 65 -9.72 -19.31 -8.33
C LEU A 65 -8.91 -20.60 -8.37
N LYS A 66 -7.78 -20.59 -9.09
CA LYS A 66 -6.83 -21.71 -9.18
C LYS A 66 -5.45 -21.22 -8.78
N TRP A 67 -4.84 -21.84 -7.76
CA TRP A 67 -3.45 -21.62 -7.33
C TRP A 67 -2.84 -22.91 -6.80
#